data_AF-A0A0Q4P3V5-F1
#
_entry.id   AF-A0A0Q4P3V5-F1
#
_cell.length_a   1.000
_cell.length_b   1.000
_cell.length_c   1.000
_cell.angle_alpha   90.00
_cell.angle_beta   90.00
_cell.angle_gamma   90.00
#
_symmetry.space_group_name_H-M   'P 1'
#
loop_
_entity.id
_entity.type
_entity.pdbx_description
1 polymer ?
#
loop_
_entity_poly.entity_id
_entity_poly.type
_entity_poly.pdbx_seq_one_letter_code
_entity_poly.pdbx_strand_id
1 'polypeptide(L)'
;MQNLYLVKNRWKYRRGIPERLRPHIDGQITEFVRWLGPHEEQEKNPPPRITARYSEVASECAALIAMAEKRASGHFDALNAQTIAHIIATARHELLDEDEEGRWDADTEDSERHWTKRQENLEVSLSAYQQEYARGQVDEFTEDEAVDRCAALGLRVDTGSDGFRKLARAYLGVLIEATEKALQRQNGSPTPTPAPPPPIAAHAVRKPNAQTITGLVKDWWKEAEKAGRSISTHEAYTRVAKQFSGFLGHDDANAVTREDVVRYKDFRIEQGRNLKTVKATDLSAINVLFTWGVENQRVAVHPGTVKITVPKRKTTRPKGFTDDEATAILTAASAYQPAGKEPDPITQAKRWVPWLLAYTGARVGEMAQLRKEDVRHENGRWIIHLTPEAGTLKTGEYRDVVMHPHLVDRGFPLFVEKAKPGHMFLKVTREGPEGVMGALQTTKNRITAFVRTIVEDSRVQPNHAWRHRFETTARNLGKRQDVTNAITGHSTKDVAADYGEKEMAAQETFFRDWPWFKVT
;
A
#
# COMPACT_ATOMS: atom_id res chain seq x y z
N MET A 1 -12.98 26.58 -32.90
CA MET A 1 -13.10 27.19 -31.55
C MET A 1 -14.56 27.16 -31.16
N GLN A 2 -14.92 26.36 -30.15
CA GLN A 2 -16.32 26.31 -29.66
C GLN A 2 -16.63 27.56 -28.83
N ASN A 3 -17.89 27.98 -28.76
CA ASN A 3 -18.33 29.11 -27.92
C ASN A 3 -17.74 30.47 -28.29
N LEU A 4 -17.10 30.60 -29.47
CA LEU A 4 -16.58 31.85 -30.01
C LEU A 4 -17.62 32.46 -30.95
N TYR A 5 -17.95 33.74 -30.74
CA TYR A 5 -18.95 34.47 -31.52
C TYR A 5 -18.41 35.82 -31.96
N LEU A 6 -18.75 36.24 -33.17
CA LEU A 6 -18.55 37.60 -33.65
C LEU A 6 -19.88 38.36 -33.54
N VAL A 7 -19.92 39.43 -32.74
CA VAL A 7 -21.12 40.23 -32.51
C VAL A 7 -20.77 41.70 -32.64
N LYS A 8 -21.46 42.43 -33.54
CA LYS A 8 -21.27 43.87 -33.76
C LYS A 8 -19.77 44.24 -33.93
N ASN A 9 -19.09 43.50 -34.80
CA ASN A 9 -17.66 43.66 -35.11
C ASN A 9 -16.69 43.48 -33.90
N ARG A 10 -17.11 42.70 -32.88
CA ARG A 10 -16.27 42.33 -31.73
C ARG A 10 -16.39 40.85 -31.44
N TRP A 11 -15.26 40.21 -31.15
CA TRP A 11 -15.20 38.81 -30.75
C TRP A 11 -15.59 38.66 -29.29
N LYS A 12 -16.41 37.65 -28.99
CA LYS A 12 -16.75 37.24 -27.62
C LYS A 12 -16.72 35.73 -27.46
N TYR A 13 -16.32 35.28 -26.28
CA TYR A 13 -16.55 33.93 -25.80
C TYR A 13 -17.87 33.91 -25.00
N ARG A 14 -18.74 32.93 -25.25
CA ARG A 14 -19.99 32.74 -24.50
C ARG A 14 -20.29 31.26 -24.30
N ARG A 15 -20.36 30.79 -23.05
CA ARG A 15 -20.74 29.42 -22.72
C ARG A 15 -21.85 29.40 -21.66
N GLY A 16 -22.92 28.66 -21.92
CA GLY A 16 -23.99 28.46 -20.94
C GLY A 16 -23.54 27.59 -19.77
N ILE A 17 -23.92 27.97 -18.55
CA ILE A 17 -23.65 27.21 -17.34
C ILE A 17 -24.78 26.19 -17.09
N PRO A 18 -24.47 24.89 -16.93
CA PRO A 18 -25.47 23.87 -16.62
C PRO A 18 -26.27 24.24 -15.36
N GLU A 19 -27.59 24.05 -15.39
CA GLU A 19 -28.49 24.45 -14.30
C GLU A 19 -28.09 23.87 -12.95
N ARG A 20 -27.67 22.58 -12.93
CA ARG A 20 -27.15 21.89 -11.74
C ARG A 20 -25.91 22.56 -11.10
N LEU A 21 -25.18 23.39 -11.84
CA LEU A 21 -23.94 24.02 -11.38
C LEU A 21 -24.10 25.49 -11.01
N ARG A 22 -25.19 26.14 -11.42
CA ARG A 22 -25.43 27.58 -11.15
C ARG A 22 -25.43 27.92 -9.66
N PRO A 23 -26.02 27.11 -8.75
CA PRO A 23 -25.96 27.40 -7.31
C PRO A 23 -24.55 27.35 -6.71
N HIS A 24 -23.58 26.79 -7.44
CA HIS A 24 -22.20 26.57 -6.98
C HIS A 24 -21.20 27.55 -7.60
N ILE A 25 -21.68 28.55 -8.36
CA ILE A 25 -20.86 29.61 -8.95
C ILE A 25 -21.29 30.93 -8.33
N ASP A 26 -20.29 31.73 -7.94
CA ASP A 26 -20.52 33.03 -7.32
C ASP A 26 -21.30 33.95 -8.28
N GLY A 27 -22.33 34.62 -7.75
CA GLY A 27 -23.27 35.40 -8.55
C GLY A 27 -24.30 34.58 -9.35
N GLN A 28 -24.30 33.24 -9.23
CA GLN A 28 -25.28 32.32 -9.84
C GLN A 28 -25.49 32.54 -11.35
N ILE A 29 -24.40 32.86 -12.06
CA ILE A 29 -24.46 33.21 -13.47
C ILE A 29 -25.06 32.08 -14.33
N THR A 30 -25.90 32.45 -15.29
CA THR A 30 -26.49 31.51 -16.25
C THR A 30 -25.57 31.26 -17.44
N GLU A 31 -24.63 32.17 -17.69
CA GLU A 31 -23.65 32.11 -18.77
C GLU A 31 -22.34 32.79 -18.42
N PHE A 32 -21.23 32.23 -18.91
CA PHE A 32 -19.91 32.81 -18.83
C PHE A 32 -19.61 33.57 -20.13
N VAL A 33 -19.37 34.88 -20.02
CA VAL A 33 -19.16 35.79 -21.17
C VAL A 33 -17.90 36.64 -20.99
N ARG A 34 -17.06 36.71 -22.03
CA ARG A 34 -15.88 37.58 -22.11
C ARG A 34 -15.72 38.15 -23.51
N TRP A 35 -15.38 39.44 -23.62
CA TRP A 35 -15.05 40.08 -24.89
C TRP A 35 -13.56 39.92 -25.19
N LEU A 36 -13.23 39.45 -26.38
CA LEU A 36 -11.86 39.13 -26.78
C LEU A 36 -11.20 40.28 -27.57
N GLY A 37 -11.98 41.20 -28.13
CA GLY A 37 -11.48 42.38 -28.83
C GLY A 37 -12.26 42.73 -30.09
N PRO A 38 -11.91 43.81 -30.79
CA PRO A 38 -12.50 44.18 -32.07
C PRO A 38 -12.09 43.19 -33.19
N HIS A 39 -12.93 43.10 -34.21
CA HIS A 39 -12.64 42.44 -35.48
C HIS A 39 -12.26 43.50 -36.51
N GLU A 40 -11.21 43.24 -37.28
CA GLU A 40 -10.74 44.11 -38.36
C GLU A 40 -10.84 43.35 -39.69
N GLU A 41 -11.41 43.98 -40.72
CA GLU A 41 -11.76 43.33 -42.00
C GLU A 41 -10.54 42.73 -42.76
N GLN A 42 -9.34 43.19 -42.43
CA GLN A 42 -8.09 42.81 -43.10
C GLN A 42 -7.33 41.67 -42.39
N GLU A 43 -7.82 41.21 -41.23
CA GLU A 43 -7.15 40.19 -40.42
C GLU A 43 -7.60 38.75 -40.75
N LYS A 44 -6.72 37.77 -40.48
CA LYS A 44 -7.10 36.35 -40.47
C LYS A 44 -8.24 36.11 -39.48
N ASN A 45 -9.18 35.23 -39.82
CA ASN A 45 -10.37 35.00 -39.01
C ASN A 45 -10.34 33.63 -38.30
N PRO A 46 -10.18 33.55 -36.96
CA PRO A 46 -9.86 34.64 -36.02
C PRO A 46 -8.34 34.96 -35.97
N PRO A 47 -7.95 36.19 -35.61
CA PRO A 47 -6.54 36.58 -35.63
C PRO A 47 -5.76 35.95 -34.47
N PRO A 48 -4.41 35.84 -34.55
CA PRO A 48 -3.60 35.22 -33.50
C PRO A 48 -3.81 35.83 -32.11
N ARG A 49 -3.95 37.15 -32.01
CA ARG A 49 -4.28 37.86 -30.77
C ARG A 49 -5.62 37.41 -30.15
N ILE A 50 -6.64 37.14 -30.99
CA ILE A 50 -7.95 36.64 -30.55
C ILE A 50 -7.86 35.17 -30.21
N THR A 51 -7.02 34.40 -30.90
CA THR A 51 -6.76 32.98 -30.64
C THR A 51 -6.07 32.77 -29.28
N ALA A 52 -5.09 33.61 -28.94
CA ALA A 52 -4.41 33.61 -27.65
C ALA A 52 -5.40 33.92 -26.52
N ARG A 53 -6.11 35.06 -26.60
CA ARG A 53 -7.14 35.44 -25.63
C ARG A 53 -8.28 34.43 -25.55
N TYR A 54 -8.65 33.80 -26.65
CA TYR A 54 -9.64 32.71 -26.65
C TYR A 54 -9.16 31.54 -25.80
N SER A 55 -7.89 31.16 -25.90
CA SER A 55 -7.35 30.01 -25.18
C SER A 55 -7.28 30.28 -23.67
N GLU A 56 -6.91 31.50 -23.29
CA GLU A 56 -6.94 31.98 -21.90
C GLU A 56 -8.38 31.95 -21.33
N VAL A 57 -9.31 32.61 -22.02
CA VAL A 57 -10.72 32.72 -21.60
C VAL A 57 -11.44 31.38 -21.60
N ALA A 58 -11.11 30.48 -22.54
CA ALA A 58 -11.64 29.12 -22.56
C ALA A 58 -11.12 28.30 -21.37
N SER A 59 -9.88 28.52 -20.95
CA SER A 59 -9.29 27.88 -19.77
C SER A 59 -9.90 28.43 -18.48
N GLU A 60 -10.12 29.75 -18.39
CA GLU A 60 -10.85 30.41 -17.28
C GLU A 60 -12.25 29.80 -17.13
N CYS A 61 -13.00 29.68 -18.23
CA CYS A 61 -14.33 29.08 -18.22
C CYS A 61 -14.32 27.60 -17.80
N ALA A 62 -13.32 26.84 -18.25
CA ALA A 62 -13.17 25.44 -17.88
C ALA A 62 -12.85 25.28 -16.38
N ALA A 63 -11.96 26.11 -15.84
CA ALA A 63 -11.63 26.12 -14.42
C ALA A 63 -12.84 26.46 -13.54
N LEU A 64 -13.61 27.48 -13.93
CA LEU A 64 -14.85 27.87 -13.24
C LEU A 64 -15.87 26.72 -13.19
N ILE A 65 -16.06 26.01 -14.31
CA ILE A 65 -16.98 24.86 -14.36
C ILE A 65 -16.45 23.70 -13.52
N ALA A 66 -15.15 23.38 -13.61
CA ALA A 66 -14.55 22.31 -12.82
C ALA A 66 -14.67 22.57 -11.31
N MET A 67 -14.46 23.81 -10.87
CA MET A 67 -14.67 24.21 -9.47
C MET A 67 -16.13 24.12 -9.06
N ALA A 68 -17.07 24.53 -9.93
CA ALA A 68 -18.50 24.37 -9.67
C ALA A 68 -18.92 22.90 -9.53
N GLU A 69 -18.34 22.00 -10.35
CA GLU A 69 -18.56 20.56 -10.26
C GLU A 69 -18.01 19.97 -8.96
N LYS A 70 -16.82 20.40 -8.54
CA LYS A 70 -16.26 20.04 -7.23
C LYS A 70 -17.11 20.56 -6.08
N ARG A 71 -17.61 21.79 -6.17
CA ARG A 71 -18.53 22.40 -5.19
C ARG A 71 -19.81 21.57 -5.07
N ALA A 72 -20.43 21.22 -6.20
CA ALA A 72 -21.63 20.41 -6.29
C ALA A 72 -21.46 18.99 -5.72
N SER A 73 -20.27 18.38 -5.85
CA SER A 73 -20.01 17.03 -5.35
C SER A 73 -19.72 16.96 -3.84
N GLY A 74 -19.53 18.11 -3.17
CA GLY A 74 -19.16 18.13 -1.74
C GLY A 74 -17.74 17.62 -1.45
N HIS A 75 -16.92 17.38 -2.48
CA HIS A 75 -15.56 16.87 -2.33
C HIS A 75 -14.54 17.98 -2.04
N PHE A 76 -13.56 17.69 -1.17
CA PHE A 76 -12.40 18.54 -0.90
C PHE A 76 -11.11 17.80 -1.30
N ASP A 77 -10.22 18.50 -1.98
CA ASP A 77 -8.89 18.05 -2.37
C ASP A 77 -7.94 18.04 -1.16
N ALA A 78 -7.12 17.00 -1.04
CA ALA A 78 -6.14 16.90 0.02
C ALA A 78 -4.87 17.71 -0.32
N LEU A 79 -4.45 18.58 0.59
CA LEU A 79 -3.18 19.31 0.48
C LEU A 79 -2.02 18.47 1.01
N ASN A 80 -1.20 17.94 0.11
CA ASN A 80 0.05 17.27 0.45
C ASN A 80 1.22 18.28 0.56
N ALA A 81 2.35 17.85 1.13
CA ALA A 81 3.50 18.71 1.38
C ALA A 81 4.10 19.32 0.10
N GLN A 82 4.07 18.61 -1.03
CA GLN A 82 4.60 19.09 -2.31
C GLN A 82 3.72 20.21 -2.88
N THR A 83 2.40 20.04 -2.83
CA THR A 83 1.43 21.06 -3.26
C THR A 83 1.56 22.32 -2.41
N ILE A 84 1.66 22.18 -1.08
CA ILE A 84 1.89 23.30 -0.17
C ILE A 84 3.20 24.02 -0.53
N ALA A 85 4.31 23.29 -0.68
CA ALA A 85 5.60 23.88 -1.01
C ALA A 85 5.57 24.67 -2.33
N HIS A 86 4.84 24.19 -3.34
CA HIS A 86 4.69 24.91 -4.60
C HIS A 86 3.85 26.18 -4.44
N ILE A 87 2.69 26.12 -3.77
CA ILE A 87 1.87 27.32 -3.51
C ILE A 87 2.69 28.40 -2.81
N ILE A 88 3.48 28.01 -1.80
CA ILE A 88 4.36 28.91 -1.06
C ILE A 88 5.50 29.46 -1.94
N ALA A 89 6.10 28.65 -2.81
CA ALA A 89 7.13 29.10 -3.72
C ALA A 89 6.60 30.09 -4.78
N THR A 90 5.41 29.82 -5.31
CA THR A 90 4.71 30.70 -6.26
C THR A 90 4.34 32.03 -5.59
N ALA A 91 3.73 31.97 -4.41
CA ALA A 91 3.39 33.16 -3.63
C ALA A 91 4.61 34.04 -3.33
N ARG A 92 5.73 33.42 -2.95
CA ARG A 92 6.98 34.15 -2.70
C ARG A 92 7.46 34.89 -3.95
N HIS A 93 7.41 34.23 -5.10
CA HIS A 93 7.79 34.87 -6.36
C HIS A 93 6.84 36.03 -6.66
N GLU A 94 5.53 35.80 -6.72
CA GLU A 94 4.52 36.81 -7.08
C GLU A 94 4.58 38.06 -6.18
N LEU A 95 4.67 37.89 -4.85
CA LEU A 95 4.73 39.03 -3.92
C LEU A 95 5.99 39.88 -4.09
N LEU A 96 7.12 39.24 -4.41
CA LEU A 96 8.39 39.94 -4.63
C LEU A 96 8.49 40.54 -6.02
N ASP A 97 7.89 39.88 -7.02
CA ASP A 97 7.78 40.36 -8.38
C ASP A 97 6.88 41.59 -8.44
N GLU A 98 5.73 41.58 -7.76
CA GLU A 98 4.83 42.73 -7.64
C GLU A 98 5.50 43.92 -6.92
N ASP A 99 6.27 43.69 -5.85
CA ASP A 99 7.06 44.75 -5.21
C ASP A 99 8.16 45.28 -6.15
N GLU A 100 8.76 44.42 -6.97
CA GLU A 100 9.75 44.83 -7.96
C GLU A 100 9.09 45.63 -9.09
N GLU A 101 8.06 45.11 -9.77
CA GLU A 101 7.34 45.84 -10.83
C GLU A 101 6.83 47.21 -10.36
N GLY A 102 6.21 47.27 -9.17
CA GLY A 102 5.66 48.52 -8.62
C GLY A 102 6.71 49.59 -8.30
N ARG A 103 8.01 49.26 -8.32
CA ARG A 103 9.10 50.25 -8.17
C ARG A 103 9.63 50.78 -9.50
N TRP A 104 9.40 50.07 -10.60
CA TRP A 104 9.84 50.44 -11.96
C TRP A 104 8.67 50.84 -12.87
N ASP A 105 7.43 50.76 -12.39
CA ASP A 105 6.25 51.21 -13.12
C ASP A 105 6.29 52.74 -13.34
N ALA A 106 6.29 53.14 -14.61
CA ALA A 106 6.42 54.51 -15.07
C ALA A 106 5.21 55.41 -14.69
N ASP A 107 4.07 54.80 -14.36
CA ASP A 107 2.87 55.51 -13.93
C ASP A 107 2.81 55.72 -12.41
N THR A 108 3.79 55.23 -11.66
CA THR A 108 3.85 55.36 -10.19
C THR A 108 4.29 56.76 -9.77
N GLU A 109 3.60 57.34 -8.78
CA GLU A 109 3.95 58.66 -8.23
C GLU A 109 5.31 58.62 -7.52
N ASP A 110 6.35 59.12 -8.19
CA ASP A 110 7.71 59.20 -7.63
C ASP A 110 7.87 60.47 -6.77
N SER A 111 7.37 60.39 -5.53
CA SER A 111 7.52 61.44 -4.52
C SER A 111 8.09 60.88 -3.22
N GLU A 112 8.86 61.69 -2.48
CA GLU A 112 9.35 61.30 -1.14
C GLU A 112 8.21 60.83 -0.23
N ARG A 113 7.06 61.52 -0.30
CA ARG A 113 5.85 61.17 0.45
C ARG A 113 5.35 59.77 0.13
N HIS A 114 5.33 59.37 -1.14
CA HIS A 114 4.92 58.03 -1.55
C HIS A 114 5.84 56.96 -0.94
N TRP A 115 7.16 57.16 -1.02
CA TRP A 115 8.15 56.22 -0.49
C TRP A 115 8.15 56.13 1.03
N THR A 116 7.98 57.25 1.75
CA THR A 116 7.78 57.25 3.20
C THR A 116 6.52 56.47 3.58
N LYS A 117 5.41 56.71 2.87
CA LYS A 117 4.15 56.01 3.14
C LYS A 117 4.24 54.51 2.87
N ARG A 118 4.96 54.10 1.82
CA ARG A 118 5.23 52.69 1.53
C ARG A 118 6.00 52.04 2.68
N GLN A 119 7.05 52.70 3.18
CA GLN A 119 7.83 52.20 4.32
C GLN A 119 6.96 52.02 5.57
N GLU A 120 6.17 53.04 5.94
CA GLU A 120 5.25 52.95 7.08
C GLU A 120 4.28 51.77 6.94
N ASN A 121 3.68 51.59 5.75
CA ASN A 121 2.74 50.51 5.50
C ASN A 121 3.40 49.14 5.63
N LEU A 122 4.62 48.97 5.11
CA LEU A 122 5.38 47.72 5.22
C LEU A 122 5.74 47.41 6.67
N GLU A 123 6.18 48.40 7.46
CA GLU A 123 6.50 48.22 8.88
C GLU A 123 5.26 47.83 9.71
N VAL A 124 4.11 48.46 9.44
CA VAL A 124 2.84 48.14 10.09
C VAL A 124 2.39 46.73 9.75
N SER A 125 2.39 46.36 8.46
CA SER A 125 2.00 45.01 8.01
C SER A 125 2.93 43.94 8.57
N LEU A 126 4.26 44.17 8.55
CA LEU A 126 5.23 43.24 9.10
C LEU A 126 4.97 42.97 10.59
N SER A 127 4.73 44.03 11.36
CA SER A 127 4.43 43.91 12.79
C SER A 127 3.16 43.10 13.03
N ALA A 128 2.10 43.33 12.25
CA ALA A 128 0.85 42.60 12.34
C ALA A 128 1.05 41.10 12.05
N TYR A 129 1.69 40.76 10.92
CA TYR A 129 1.93 39.37 10.53
C TYR A 129 2.81 38.62 11.55
N GLN A 130 3.87 39.26 12.06
CA GLN A 130 4.74 38.67 13.09
C GLN A 130 3.98 38.38 14.38
N GLN A 131 3.06 39.26 14.80
CA GLN A 131 2.25 39.06 15.99
C GLN A 131 1.30 37.86 15.85
N GLU A 132 0.65 37.71 14.70
CA GLU A 132 -0.26 36.59 14.40
C GLU A 132 0.51 35.27 14.33
N TYR A 133 1.64 35.27 13.62
CA TYR A 133 2.51 34.10 13.49
C TYR A 133 3.04 33.63 14.85
N ALA A 134 3.42 34.56 15.73
CA ALA A 134 3.88 34.26 17.09
C ALA A 134 2.77 33.63 17.96
N ARG A 135 1.51 33.99 17.72
CA ARG A 135 0.34 33.43 18.42
C ARG A 135 -0.18 32.14 17.79
N GLY A 136 0.39 31.71 16.66
CA GLY A 136 -0.11 30.58 15.88
C GLY A 136 -1.51 30.83 15.33
N GLN A 137 -1.85 32.10 15.08
CA GLN A 137 -3.11 32.53 14.48
C GLN A 137 -2.87 32.93 13.03
N VAL A 138 -3.91 32.81 12.22
CA VAL A 138 -3.98 33.36 10.87
C VAL A 138 -5.31 34.09 10.81
N ASP A 139 -5.31 35.33 10.35
CA ASP A 139 -6.53 36.11 10.24
C ASP A 139 -7.36 35.69 9.01
N GLU A 140 -8.63 36.10 8.98
CA GLU A 140 -9.58 35.71 7.94
C GLU A 140 -9.12 36.12 6.52
N PHE A 141 -8.48 37.28 6.38
CA PHE A 141 -7.99 37.75 5.08
C PHE A 141 -6.85 36.87 4.57
N THR A 142 -5.88 36.52 5.43
CA THR A 142 -4.78 35.61 5.06
C THR A 142 -5.28 34.19 4.76
N GLU A 143 -6.33 33.72 5.46
CA GLU A 143 -6.98 32.45 5.13
C GLU A 143 -7.66 32.51 3.75
N ASP A 144 -8.40 33.56 3.44
CA ASP A 144 -9.07 33.74 2.14
C ASP A 144 -8.06 33.81 0.99
N GLU A 145 -6.96 34.54 1.14
CA GLU A 145 -5.88 34.55 0.13
C GLU A 145 -5.26 33.17 -0.07
N ALA A 146 -5.10 32.38 1.00
CA ALA A 146 -4.62 31.00 0.89
C ALA A 146 -5.63 30.10 0.15
N VAL A 147 -6.94 30.33 0.33
CA VAL A 147 -8.00 29.66 -0.45
C VAL A 147 -7.91 30.04 -1.92
N ASP A 148 -7.74 31.32 -2.24
CA ASP A 148 -7.65 31.81 -3.62
C ASP A 148 -6.43 31.23 -4.34
N ARG A 149 -5.30 31.11 -3.65
CA ARG A 149 -4.10 30.45 -4.18
C ARG A 149 -4.32 28.96 -4.46
N CYS A 150 -5.11 28.28 -3.63
CA CYS A 150 -5.56 26.91 -3.93
C CYS A 150 -6.50 26.87 -5.15
N ALA A 151 -7.43 27.81 -5.23
CA ALA A 151 -8.37 27.90 -6.34
C ALA A 151 -7.68 28.19 -7.68
N ALA A 152 -6.59 28.97 -7.68
CA ALA A 152 -5.75 29.22 -8.85
C ALA A 152 -5.11 27.93 -9.42
N LEU A 153 -4.90 26.92 -8.57
CA LEU A 153 -4.46 25.58 -8.97
C LEU A 153 -5.62 24.60 -9.24
N GLY A 154 -6.86 25.08 -9.18
CA GLY A 154 -8.07 24.27 -9.33
C GLY A 154 -8.36 23.36 -8.14
N LEU A 155 -7.85 23.69 -6.94
CA LEU A 155 -8.04 22.92 -5.71
C LEU A 155 -9.20 23.51 -4.90
N ARG A 156 -10.10 22.64 -4.45
CA ARG A 156 -11.12 22.97 -3.44
C ARG A 156 -10.68 22.42 -2.11
N VAL A 157 -10.41 23.29 -1.14
CA VAL A 157 -9.81 22.90 0.15
C VAL A 157 -10.80 23.04 1.30
N ASP A 158 -10.68 22.16 2.28
CA ASP A 158 -11.41 22.27 3.55
C ASP A 158 -10.59 23.13 4.52
N THR A 159 -11.10 24.30 4.87
CA THR A 159 -10.41 25.26 5.75
C THR A 159 -10.23 24.71 7.17
N GLY A 160 -11.09 23.77 7.60
CA GLY A 160 -10.95 23.08 8.88
C GLY A 160 -9.88 21.99 8.91
N SER A 161 -9.29 21.63 7.76
CA SER A 161 -8.37 20.51 7.62
C SER A 161 -6.95 20.82 8.12
N ASP A 162 -6.23 19.79 8.55
CA ASP A 162 -4.80 19.91 8.94
C ASP A 162 -3.92 20.38 7.78
N GLY A 163 -4.26 19.99 6.54
CA GLY A 163 -3.51 20.40 5.35
C GLY A 163 -3.64 21.89 5.10
N PHE A 164 -4.87 22.43 5.22
CA PHE A 164 -5.12 23.85 5.04
C PHE A 164 -4.50 24.69 6.17
N ARG A 165 -4.64 24.27 7.43
CA ARG A 165 -3.97 24.96 8.56
C ARG A 165 -2.46 25.08 8.38
N LYS A 166 -1.81 24.04 7.82
CA LYS A 166 -0.38 24.08 7.50
C LYS A 166 -0.07 25.04 6.36
N LEU A 167 -0.91 25.08 5.32
CA LEU A 167 -0.78 26.03 4.23
C LEU A 167 -0.94 27.47 4.70
N ALA A 168 -2.03 27.79 5.41
CA ALA A 168 -2.34 29.13 5.90
C ALA A 168 -1.19 29.67 6.78
N ARG A 169 -0.68 28.85 7.70
CA ARG A 169 0.49 29.22 8.52
C ARG A 169 1.75 29.42 7.69
N ALA A 170 2.00 28.56 6.70
CA ALA A 170 3.17 28.71 5.83
C ALA A 170 3.06 29.95 4.94
N TYR A 171 1.85 30.30 4.51
CA TYR A 171 1.56 31.48 3.71
C TYR A 171 1.78 32.77 4.51
N LEU A 172 1.31 32.83 5.75
CA LEU A 172 1.65 33.91 6.68
C LEU A 172 3.17 34.08 6.85
N GLY A 173 3.92 32.96 6.90
CA GLY A 173 5.38 33.00 6.90
C GLY A 173 5.99 33.61 5.63
N VAL A 174 5.37 33.41 4.47
CA VAL A 174 5.79 34.04 3.20
C VAL A 174 5.47 35.53 3.18
N LEU A 175 4.32 35.95 3.72
CA LEU A 175 3.96 37.37 3.84
C LEU A 175 5.00 38.13 4.69
N ILE A 176 5.44 37.53 5.80
CA ILE A 176 6.54 38.06 6.63
C ILE A 176 7.83 38.16 5.79
N GLU A 177 8.25 37.06 5.16
CA GLU A 177 9.47 37.00 4.35
C GLU A 177 9.48 38.05 3.22
N ALA A 178 8.36 38.19 2.49
CA ALA A 178 8.24 39.12 1.39
C ALA A 178 8.26 40.59 1.88
N THR A 179 7.58 40.88 2.99
CA THR A 179 7.54 42.22 3.58
C THR A 179 8.91 42.65 4.11
N GLU A 180 9.65 41.73 4.76
CA GLU A 180 11.04 41.98 5.20
C GLU A 180 11.96 42.30 4.01
N LYS A 181 11.84 41.54 2.91
CA LYS A 181 12.60 41.79 1.69
C LYS A 181 12.23 43.10 1.01
N ALA A 182 10.95 43.46 0.99
CA ALA A 182 10.50 44.76 0.49
C ALA A 182 11.07 45.93 1.32
N LEU A 183 11.16 45.79 2.64
CA LEU A 183 11.84 46.77 3.52
C LEU A 183 13.34 46.84 3.25
N GLN A 184 14.00 45.71 3.00
CA GLN A 184 15.42 45.70 2.60
C GLN A 184 15.63 46.48 1.29
N ARG A 185 14.77 46.25 0.28
CA ARG A 185 14.79 47.02 -0.98
C ARG A 185 14.56 48.51 -0.75
N GLN A 186 13.64 48.87 0.15
CA GLN A 186 13.36 50.26 0.53
C GLN A 186 14.61 50.95 1.12
N ASN A 187 15.44 50.19 1.84
CA ASN A 187 16.71 50.65 2.41
C ASN A 187 17.90 50.55 1.43
N GLY A 188 17.64 50.31 0.13
CA GLY A 188 18.67 50.24 -0.90
C GLY A 188 19.45 48.93 -0.98
N SER A 189 18.99 47.86 -0.31
CA SER A 189 19.63 46.54 -0.41
C SER A 189 19.24 45.83 -1.71
N PRO A 190 20.19 45.23 -2.45
CA PRO A 190 19.90 44.50 -3.68
C PRO A 190 19.34 43.10 -3.36
N THR A 191 18.03 43.03 -3.14
CA THR A 191 17.32 41.77 -2.86
C THR A 191 16.62 41.26 -4.13
N PRO A 192 17.11 40.17 -4.75
CA PRO A 192 16.55 39.67 -6.01
C PRO A 192 15.21 38.96 -5.81
N THR A 193 14.33 39.06 -6.81
CA THR A 193 13.13 38.22 -6.92
C THR A 193 13.54 36.80 -7.33
N PRO A 194 13.14 35.74 -6.58
CA PRO A 194 13.40 34.37 -6.99
C PRO A 194 12.62 34.05 -8.27
N ALA A 195 13.19 33.21 -9.14
CA ALA A 195 12.47 32.75 -10.33
C ALA A 195 11.18 32.00 -9.93
N PRO A 196 10.10 32.09 -10.74
CA PRO A 196 8.88 31.34 -10.48
C PRO A 196 9.22 29.84 -10.44
N PRO A 197 8.65 29.07 -9.49
CA PRO A 197 8.81 27.63 -9.53
C PRO A 197 8.30 27.13 -10.89
N PRO A 198 8.92 26.08 -11.47
CA PRO A 198 8.35 25.47 -12.67
C PRO A 198 6.89 25.16 -12.37
N PRO A 199 5.97 25.38 -13.32
CA PRO A 199 4.57 25.02 -13.11
C PRO A 199 4.58 23.62 -12.53
N ILE A 200 3.88 23.39 -11.41
CA ILE A 200 3.37 22.05 -11.21
C ILE A 200 2.60 21.85 -12.49
N ALA A 201 3.14 21.01 -13.39
CA ALA A 201 2.40 20.53 -14.54
C ALA A 201 1.06 20.24 -13.91
N ALA A 202 0.02 20.98 -14.36
CA ALA A 202 -1.28 20.90 -13.76
C ALA A 202 -1.55 19.41 -13.53
N HIS A 203 -2.55 19.08 -12.75
CA HIS A 203 -3.20 17.85 -13.13
C HIS A 203 -3.72 17.97 -14.61
N ALA A 204 -2.89 18.03 -15.67
CA ALA A 204 -2.56 16.80 -16.34
C ALA A 204 -2.56 15.66 -15.30
N VAL A 205 -3.79 15.24 -14.96
CA VAL A 205 -4.32 14.06 -15.61
C VAL A 205 -3.55 13.87 -16.93
N ARG A 206 -2.29 13.39 -16.83
CA ARG A 206 -1.95 12.17 -17.52
C ARG A 206 -3.21 11.36 -17.31
N LYS A 207 -4.03 11.21 -18.36
CA LYS A 207 -4.93 10.07 -18.43
C LYS A 207 -4.06 8.94 -17.92
N PRO A 208 -4.27 8.41 -16.70
CA PRO A 208 -3.29 7.51 -16.12
C PRO A 208 -3.28 6.37 -17.11
N ASN A 209 -2.18 6.22 -17.85
CA ASN A 209 -2.12 5.49 -19.12
C ASN A 209 -3.04 4.28 -19.11
N ALA A 210 -4.29 4.39 -19.61
CA ALA A 210 -5.35 3.39 -19.45
C ALA A 210 -5.13 2.41 -18.27
N GLN A 211 -4.85 2.91 -17.06
CA GLN A 211 -4.28 2.03 -16.04
C GLN A 211 -5.37 1.06 -15.62
N THR A 212 -5.07 -0.23 -15.74
CA THR A 212 -6.06 -1.25 -15.47
C THR A 212 -5.94 -1.85 -14.07
N ILE A 213 -7.02 -2.42 -13.55
CA ILE A 213 -7.02 -3.13 -12.25
C ILE A 213 -6.02 -4.29 -12.32
N THR A 214 -5.99 -5.02 -13.44
CA THR A 214 -4.97 -6.06 -13.66
C THR A 214 -3.57 -5.50 -13.86
N GLY A 215 -3.45 -4.33 -14.49
CA GLY A 215 -2.20 -3.60 -14.70
C GLY A 215 -1.57 -3.13 -13.40
N LEU A 216 -2.37 -2.72 -12.41
CA LEU A 216 -1.90 -2.38 -11.06
C LEU A 216 -1.14 -3.54 -10.43
N VAL A 217 -1.63 -4.78 -10.54
CA VAL A 217 -0.91 -5.95 -10.00
C VAL A 217 0.39 -6.18 -10.73
N LYS A 218 0.36 -6.11 -12.07
CA LYS A 218 1.55 -6.32 -12.90
C LYS A 218 2.66 -5.32 -12.57
N ASP A 219 2.31 -4.05 -12.38
CA ASP A 219 3.28 -3.01 -12.07
C ASP A 219 3.74 -3.07 -10.61
N TRP A 220 2.82 -3.27 -9.66
CA TRP A 220 3.14 -3.49 -8.25
C TRP A 220 4.11 -4.67 -8.06
N TRP A 221 3.92 -5.76 -8.82
CA TRP A 221 4.75 -6.95 -8.72
C TRP A 221 6.23 -6.69 -9.06
N LYS A 222 6.53 -5.80 -10.00
CA LYS A 222 7.93 -5.46 -10.39
C LYS A 222 8.76 -4.95 -9.21
N GLU A 223 8.12 -4.22 -8.30
CA GLU A 223 8.74 -3.72 -7.07
C GLU A 223 8.67 -4.78 -5.96
N ALA A 224 7.49 -5.38 -5.74
CA ALA A 224 7.27 -6.33 -4.66
C ALA A 224 8.15 -7.59 -4.79
N GLU A 225 8.39 -8.08 -6.00
CA GLU A 225 9.29 -9.20 -6.27
C GLU A 225 10.72 -8.89 -5.81
N LYS A 226 11.24 -7.71 -6.15
CA LYS A 226 12.57 -7.26 -5.71
C LYS A 226 12.66 -7.06 -4.20
N ALA A 227 11.55 -6.69 -3.57
CA ALA A 227 11.42 -6.61 -2.12
C ALA A 227 11.24 -7.98 -1.43
N GLY A 228 11.38 -9.09 -2.16
CA GLY A 228 11.29 -10.44 -1.61
C GLY A 228 9.86 -10.91 -1.27
N ARG A 229 8.84 -10.27 -1.85
CA ARG A 229 7.44 -10.68 -1.64
C ARG A 229 7.20 -12.06 -2.24
N SER A 230 6.36 -12.88 -1.58
CA SER A 230 6.12 -14.26 -2.03
C SER A 230 5.34 -14.33 -3.34
N ILE A 231 5.70 -15.27 -4.21
CA ILE A 231 4.99 -15.60 -5.47
C ILE A 231 3.52 -15.92 -5.19
N SER A 232 3.23 -16.62 -4.08
CA SER A 232 1.85 -16.91 -3.67
C SER A 232 1.01 -15.65 -3.39
N THR A 233 1.63 -14.54 -2.98
CA THR A 233 0.94 -13.26 -2.83
C THR A 233 0.63 -12.67 -4.20
N HIS A 234 1.59 -12.72 -5.14
CA HIS A 234 1.36 -12.30 -6.52
C HIS A 234 0.18 -13.04 -7.15
N GLU A 235 0.18 -14.36 -7.10
CA GLU A 235 -0.91 -15.17 -7.64
C GLU A 235 -2.26 -14.84 -7.00
N ALA A 236 -2.28 -14.61 -5.69
CA ALA A 236 -3.48 -14.23 -4.97
C ALA A 236 -4.01 -12.87 -5.43
N TYR A 237 -3.14 -11.87 -5.54
CA TYR A 237 -3.53 -10.51 -5.95
C TYR A 237 -3.94 -10.48 -7.42
N THR A 238 -3.21 -11.18 -8.29
CA THR A 238 -3.56 -11.32 -9.71
C THR A 238 -4.93 -11.96 -9.89
N ARG A 239 -5.24 -13.01 -9.12
CA ARG A 239 -6.57 -13.63 -9.14
C ARG A 239 -7.65 -12.67 -8.67
N VAL A 240 -7.42 -11.93 -7.58
CA VAL A 240 -8.39 -10.95 -7.07
C VAL A 240 -8.63 -9.84 -8.08
N ALA A 241 -7.58 -9.28 -8.68
CA ALA A 241 -7.71 -8.23 -9.69
C ALA A 241 -8.52 -8.70 -10.90
N LYS A 242 -8.24 -9.90 -11.42
CA LYS A 242 -9.03 -10.51 -12.51
C LYS A 242 -10.49 -10.73 -12.14
N GLN A 243 -10.76 -11.23 -10.92
CA GLN A 243 -12.12 -11.46 -10.44
C GLN A 243 -12.88 -10.15 -10.23
N PHE A 244 -12.21 -9.12 -9.72
CA PHE A 244 -12.81 -7.80 -9.49
C PHE A 244 -13.13 -7.10 -10.81
N SER A 245 -12.16 -7.06 -11.73
CA SER A 245 -12.32 -6.55 -13.10
C SER A 245 -13.47 -7.26 -13.84
N GLY A 246 -13.50 -8.60 -13.79
CA GLY A 246 -14.58 -9.39 -14.39
C GLY A 246 -15.95 -9.13 -13.77
N PHE A 247 -16.02 -8.85 -12.46
CA PHE A 247 -17.27 -8.49 -11.78
C PHE A 247 -17.78 -7.10 -12.20
N LEU A 248 -16.89 -6.12 -12.35
CA LEU A 248 -17.25 -4.77 -12.77
C LEU A 248 -17.62 -4.67 -14.25
N GLY A 249 -17.16 -5.63 -15.07
CA GLY A 249 -17.35 -5.60 -16.52
C GLY A 249 -16.41 -4.62 -17.23
N HIS A 250 -15.47 -4.01 -16.51
CA HIS A 250 -14.40 -3.18 -17.05
C HIS A 250 -13.11 -3.38 -16.25
N ASP A 251 -11.98 -3.10 -16.89
CA ASP A 251 -10.67 -3.18 -16.24
C ASP A 251 -10.10 -1.79 -15.90
N ASP A 252 -10.81 -0.68 -16.16
CA ASP A 252 -10.32 0.67 -15.85
C ASP A 252 -10.22 0.89 -14.33
N ALA A 253 -9.01 1.07 -13.81
CA ALA A 253 -8.78 1.30 -12.39
C ALA A 253 -9.23 2.70 -11.94
N ASN A 254 -9.25 3.71 -12.83
CA ASN A 254 -9.67 5.07 -12.46
C ASN A 254 -11.19 5.23 -12.40
N ALA A 255 -11.94 4.30 -12.99
CA ALA A 255 -13.39 4.26 -12.90
C ALA A 255 -13.90 3.60 -11.60
N VAL A 256 -13.02 2.97 -10.81
CA VAL A 256 -13.43 2.25 -9.60
C VAL A 256 -13.80 3.20 -8.47
N THR A 257 -15.01 3.04 -7.95
CA THR A 257 -15.55 3.81 -6.84
C THR A 257 -15.59 2.99 -5.54
N ARG A 258 -15.89 3.67 -4.42
CA ARG A 258 -16.15 2.99 -3.15
C ARG A 258 -17.33 2.02 -3.22
N GLU A 259 -18.37 2.43 -3.94
CA GLU A 259 -19.58 1.63 -4.12
C GLU A 259 -19.26 0.33 -4.85
N ASP A 260 -18.39 0.35 -5.85
CA ASP A 260 -17.92 -0.85 -6.56
C ASP A 260 -17.26 -1.87 -5.63
N VAL A 261 -16.41 -1.40 -4.71
CA VAL A 261 -15.76 -2.27 -3.72
C VAL A 261 -16.78 -2.86 -2.74
N VAL A 262 -17.82 -2.09 -2.38
CA VAL A 262 -18.93 -2.57 -1.54
C VAL A 262 -19.75 -3.63 -2.28
N ARG A 263 -20.16 -3.36 -3.53
CA ARG A 263 -20.91 -4.31 -4.38
C ARG A 263 -20.12 -5.60 -4.60
N TYR A 264 -18.82 -5.51 -4.86
CA TYR A 264 -17.97 -6.69 -4.99
C TYR A 264 -17.88 -7.48 -3.69
N LYS A 265 -17.73 -6.80 -2.55
CA LYS A 265 -17.75 -7.46 -1.23
C LYS A 265 -19.08 -8.20 -1.02
N ASP A 266 -20.22 -7.57 -1.28
CA ASP A 266 -21.54 -8.19 -1.11
C ASP A 266 -21.73 -9.38 -2.06
N PHE A 267 -21.38 -9.23 -3.34
CA PHE A 267 -21.36 -10.34 -4.31
C PHE A 267 -20.52 -11.54 -3.81
N ARG A 268 -19.33 -11.29 -3.25
CA ARG A 268 -18.48 -12.36 -2.73
C ARG A 268 -19.09 -13.06 -1.51
N ILE A 269 -19.84 -12.34 -0.69
CA ILE A 269 -20.58 -12.91 0.44
C ILE A 269 -21.75 -13.77 -0.08
N GLU A 270 -22.50 -13.29 -1.07
CA GLU A 270 -23.62 -14.01 -1.70
C GLU A 270 -23.18 -15.31 -2.37
N GLN A 271 -21.98 -15.34 -2.95
CA GLN A 271 -21.33 -16.56 -3.46
C GLN A 271 -20.92 -17.56 -2.36
N GLY A 272 -21.29 -17.32 -1.10
CA GLY A 272 -20.98 -18.18 0.04
C GLY A 272 -19.50 -18.16 0.45
N ARG A 273 -18.72 -17.17 0.01
CA ARG A 273 -17.29 -17.10 0.35
C ARG A 273 -17.12 -16.80 1.84
N ASN A 274 -16.15 -17.47 2.46
CA ASN A 274 -15.84 -17.22 3.86
C ASN A 274 -15.45 -15.75 4.12
N LEU A 275 -16.10 -15.09 5.09
CA LEU A 275 -15.89 -13.68 5.43
C LEU A 275 -14.43 -13.34 5.75
N LYS A 276 -13.68 -14.26 6.38
CA LYS A 276 -12.26 -14.07 6.65
C LYS A 276 -11.45 -13.99 5.36
N THR A 277 -11.80 -14.80 4.36
CA THR A 277 -11.16 -14.78 3.03
C THR A 277 -11.50 -13.50 2.28
N VAL A 278 -12.77 -13.08 2.31
CA VAL A 278 -13.19 -11.79 1.72
C VAL A 278 -12.40 -10.64 2.33
N LYS A 279 -12.25 -10.61 3.67
CA LYS A 279 -11.46 -9.61 4.38
C LYS A 279 -9.96 -9.66 4.03
N ALA A 280 -9.34 -10.82 4.26
CA ALA A 280 -7.89 -10.95 4.33
C ALA A 280 -7.24 -11.18 2.97
N THR A 281 -8.02 -11.50 1.94
CA THR A 281 -7.51 -11.74 0.59
C THR A 281 -8.12 -10.77 -0.40
N ASP A 282 -9.45 -10.77 -0.55
CA ASP A 282 -10.10 -9.98 -1.61
C ASP A 282 -9.96 -8.47 -1.34
N LEU A 283 -10.50 -7.99 -0.21
CA LEU A 283 -10.44 -6.58 0.16
C LEU A 283 -9.01 -6.11 0.45
N SER A 284 -8.18 -6.97 1.06
CA SER A 284 -6.78 -6.64 1.32
C SER A 284 -5.98 -6.44 0.03
N ALA A 285 -6.20 -7.26 -1.00
CA ALA A 285 -5.51 -7.10 -2.27
C ALA A 285 -5.94 -5.81 -2.97
N ILE A 286 -7.25 -5.53 -3.04
CA ILE A 286 -7.77 -4.28 -3.61
C ILE A 286 -7.15 -3.08 -2.88
N ASN A 287 -7.18 -3.07 -1.55
CA ASN A 287 -6.60 -1.97 -0.78
C ASN A 287 -5.11 -1.79 -1.06
N VAL A 288 -4.30 -2.86 -1.03
CA VAL A 288 -2.85 -2.74 -1.29
C VAL A 288 -2.56 -2.23 -2.69
N LEU A 289 -3.25 -2.75 -3.71
CA LEU A 289 -3.02 -2.38 -5.11
C LEU A 289 -3.39 -0.93 -5.39
N PHE A 290 -4.53 -0.47 -4.87
CA PHE A 290 -4.96 0.91 -5.04
C PHE A 290 -4.16 1.88 -4.16
N THR A 291 -3.72 1.49 -2.96
CA THR A 291 -2.82 2.32 -2.13
C THR A 291 -1.51 2.53 -2.87
N TRP A 292 -0.85 1.45 -3.31
CA TRP A 292 0.36 1.54 -4.12
C TRP A 292 0.14 2.32 -5.41
N GLY A 293 -1.02 2.12 -6.05
CA GLY A 293 -1.39 2.81 -7.28
C GLY A 293 -1.49 4.33 -7.12
N VAL A 294 -2.02 4.82 -6.00
CA VAL A 294 -2.04 6.27 -5.70
C VAL A 294 -0.63 6.76 -5.35
N GLU A 295 0.09 6.06 -4.47
CA GLU A 295 1.45 6.44 -4.05
C GLU A 295 2.43 6.52 -5.24
N ASN A 296 2.21 5.70 -6.27
CA ASN A 296 3.03 5.66 -7.49
C ASN A 296 2.39 6.38 -8.68
N GLN A 297 1.36 7.19 -8.45
CA GLN A 297 0.69 8.01 -9.48
C GLN A 297 0.18 7.20 -10.68
N ARG A 298 -0.21 5.93 -10.45
CA ARG A 298 -0.81 5.02 -11.43
C ARG A 298 -2.32 5.18 -11.52
N VAL A 299 -2.97 5.56 -10.42
CA VAL A 299 -4.38 5.93 -10.35
C VAL A 299 -4.52 7.26 -9.63
N ALA A 300 -5.53 8.06 -10.00
CA ALA A 300 -5.73 9.38 -9.43
C ALA A 300 -6.21 9.35 -7.98
N VAL A 301 -7.10 8.41 -7.65
CA VAL A 301 -7.79 8.36 -6.35
C VAL A 301 -7.92 6.90 -5.88
N HIS A 302 -7.78 6.69 -4.58
CA HIS A 302 -8.07 5.41 -3.94
C HIS A 302 -9.59 5.27 -3.75
N PRO A 303 -10.24 4.16 -4.13
CA PRO A 303 -11.70 3.98 -4.03
C PRO A 303 -12.21 3.92 -2.57
N GLY A 304 -11.33 3.98 -1.59
CA GLY A 304 -11.64 3.93 -0.16
C GLY A 304 -11.60 2.51 0.41
N THR A 305 -11.27 2.41 1.71
CA THR A 305 -11.19 1.11 2.39
C THR A 305 -12.57 0.63 2.83
N VAL A 306 -12.97 -0.55 2.37
CA VAL A 306 -14.18 -1.23 2.83
C VAL A 306 -13.82 -2.23 3.93
N LYS A 307 -14.58 -2.23 5.03
CA LYS A 307 -14.37 -3.14 6.17
C LYS A 307 -15.49 -4.17 6.23
N ILE A 308 -15.14 -5.37 6.68
CA ILE A 308 -16.07 -6.45 6.98
C ILE A 308 -15.84 -6.95 8.40
N THR A 309 -16.93 -7.08 9.15
CA THR A 309 -16.92 -7.67 10.49
C THR A 309 -16.99 -9.18 10.35
N VAL A 310 -15.96 -9.86 10.84
CA VAL A 310 -15.93 -11.33 10.86
C VAL A 310 -16.36 -11.76 12.26
N PRO A 311 -17.42 -12.58 12.40
CA PRO A 311 -17.84 -13.07 13.71
C PRO A 311 -16.70 -13.87 14.35
N LYS A 312 -16.51 -13.67 15.66
CA LYS A 312 -15.59 -14.51 16.43
C LYS A 312 -16.11 -15.94 16.37
N ARG A 313 -15.28 -16.87 15.89
CA ARG A 313 -15.62 -18.30 15.93
C ARG A 313 -15.67 -18.74 17.39
N LYS A 314 -16.72 -19.47 17.76
CA LYS A 314 -16.76 -20.21 19.02
C LYS A 314 -15.67 -21.29 18.97
N THR A 315 -14.79 -21.33 19.96
CA THR A 315 -13.77 -22.36 20.08
C THR A 315 -14.35 -23.50 20.91
N THR A 316 -14.66 -24.62 20.27
CA THR A 316 -15.30 -25.77 20.94
C THR A 316 -14.33 -26.93 21.17
N ARG A 317 -13.08 -26.83 20.68
CA ARG A 317 -12.00 -27.78 20.95
C ARG A 317 -10.63 -27.11 20.78
N PRO A 318 -9.56 -27.67 21.39
CA PRO A 318 -8.20 -27.27 21.07
C PRO A 318 -7.88 -27.43 19.57
N LYS A 319 -6.99 -26.58 19.07
CA LYS A 319 -6.55 -26.60 17.66
C LYS A 319 -5.49 -27.67 17.37
N GLY A 320 -4.78 -28.11 18.42
CA GLY A 320 -3.80 -29.18 18.33
C GLY A 320 -4.44 -30.56 18.36
N PHE A 321 -3.68 -31.55 17.90
CA PHE A 321 -4.06 -32.95 18.11
C PHE A 321 -4.03 -33.28 19.60
N THR A 322 -5.01 -34.07 20.03
CA THR A 322 -4.97 -34.77 21.31
C THR A 322 -3.88 -35.84 21.31
N ASP A 323 -3.59 -36.43 22.47
CA ASP A 323 -2.58 -37.50 22.59
C ASP A 323 -3.00 -38.75 21.83
N ASP A 324 -4.28 -39.10 21.87
CA ASP A 324 -4.85 -40.23 21.13
C ASP A 324 -4.80 -39.99 19.62
N GLU A 325 -5.24 -38.81 19.15
CA GLU A 325 -5.16 -38.44 17.73
C GLU A 325 -3.70 -38.45 17.24
N ALA A 326 -2.77 -37.86 18.00
CA ALA A 326 -1.36 -37.83 17.65
C ALA A 326 -0.77 -39.24 17.57
N THR A 327 -1.05 -40.10 18.55
CA THR A 327 -0.56 -41.47 18.60
C THR A 327 -1.13 -42.28 17.43
N ALA A 328 -2.44 -42.20 17.17
CA ALA A 328 -3.07 -42.86 16.04
C ALA A 328 -2.47 -42.44 14.68
N ILE A 329 -2.21 -41.14 14.50
CA ILE A 329 -1.55 -40.63 13.28
C ILE A 329 -0.15 -41.23 13.12
N LEU A 330 0.67 -41.25 14.17
CA LEU A 330 2.05 -41.73 14.10
C LEU A 330 2.14 -43.26 13.96
N THR A 331 1.20 -44.00 14.55
CA THR A 331 1.04 -45.45 14.33
C THR A 331 0.71 -45.74 12.88
N ALA A 332 -0.32 -45.06 12.33
CA ALA A 332 -0.68 -45.22 10.93
C ALA A 332 0.44 -44.78 9.98
N ALA A 333 1.17 -43.72 10.31
CA ALA A 333 2.30 -43.25 9.51
C ALA A 333 3.44 -44.28 9.50
N SER A 334 3.74 -44.89 10.65
CA SER A 334 4.77 -45.94 10.77
C SER A 334 4.43 -47.20 9.97
N ALA A 335 3.15 -47.58 9.97
CA ALA A 335 2.65 -48.74 9.24
C ALA A 335 2.25 -48.41 7.78
N TYR A 336 2.45 -47.17 7.32
CA TYR A 336 1.93 -46.73 6.04
C TYR A 336 2.55 -47.52 4.87
N GLN A 337 1.67 -48.13 4.08
CA GLN A 337 2.01 -48.76 2.82
C GLN A 337 1.16 -48.15 1.71
N PRO A 338 1.74 -47.83 0.54
CA PRO A 338 0.99 -47.21 -0.53
C PRO A 338 0.00 -48.21 -1.14
N ALA A 339 -1.23 -47.73 -1.40
CA ALA A 339 -2.17 -48.45 -2.24
C ALA A 339 -1.86 -48.19 -3.72
N GLY A 340 -1.44 -49.22 -4.46
CA GLY A 340 -1.18 -49.12 -5.90
C GLY A 340 0.07 -48.31 -6.27
N LYS A 341 0.01 -47.58 -7.40
CA LYS A 341 1.16 -46.87 -8.00
C LYS A 341 1.38 -45.46 -7.40
N GLU A 342 1.42 -45.35 -6.07
CA GLU A 342 1.78 -44.08 -5.43
C GLU A 342 3.28 -43.77 -5.62
N PRO A 343 3.68 -42.54 -6.00
CA PRO A 343 5.09 -42.20 -6.11
C PRO A 343 5.80 -42.31 -4.76
N ASP A 344 6.99 -42.90 -4.75
CA ASP A 344 7.79 -43.12 -3.54
C ASP A 344 7.94 -41.85 -2.66
N PRO A 345 8.26 -40.64 -3.19
CA PRO A 345 8.34 -39.45 -2.35
C PRO A 345 7.06 -39.13 -1.56
N ILE A 346 5.88 -39.43 -2.13
CA ILE A 346 4.60 -39.22 -1.44
C ILE A 346 4.39 -40.28 -0.35
N THR A 347 4.76 -41.53 -0.62
CA THR A 347 4.76 -42.60 0.37
C THR A 347 5.64 -42.24 1.56
N GLN A 348 6.88 -41.82 1.30
CA GLN A 348 7.81 -41.40 2.34
C GLN A 348 7.32 -40.15 3.06
N ALA A 349 6.65 -39.22 2.37
CA ALA A 349 6.07 -38.04 2.99
C ALA A 349 4.99 -38.41 4.03
N LYS A 350 4.09 -39.33 3.69
CA LYS A 350 3.05 -39.80 4.63
C LYS A 350 3.63 -40.56 5.82
N ARG A 351 4.73 -41.27 5.62
CA ARG A 351 5.45 -41.98 6.67
C ARG A 351 6.19 -41.03 7.61
N TRP A 352 7.02 -40.13 7.10
CA TRP A 352 7.99 -39.38 7.91
C TRP A 352 7.57 -37.96 8.28
N VAL A 353 6.79 -37.27 7.44
CA VAL A 353 6.43 -35.87 7.73
C VAL A 353 5.59 -35.73 9.01
N PRO A 354 4.64 -36.62 9.35
CA PRO A 354 3.96 -36.56 10.64
C PRO A 354 4.92 -36.65 11.84
N TRP A 355 5.90 -37.56 11.79
CA TRP A 355 6.92 -37.71 12.83
C TRP A 355 7.79 -36.47 12.97
N LEU A 356 8.25 -35.92 11.83
CA LEU A 356 9.03 -34.69 11.80
C LEU A 356 8.24 -33.52 12.41
N LEU A 357 6.97 -33.36 12.06
CA LEU A 357 6.13 -32.30 12.59
C LEU A 357 5.85 -32.45 14.09
N ALA A 358 5.68 -33.69 14.56
CA ALA A 358 5.43 -33.98 15.96
C ALA A 358 6.59 -33.57 16.87
N TYR A 359 7.83 -33.68 16.38
CA TYR A 359 9.05 -33.39 17.16
C TYR A 359 9.71 -32.04 16.88
N THR A 360 9.34 -31.35 15.81
CA THR A 360 9.92 -30.03 15.49
C THR A 360 8.92 -28.89 15.64
N GLY A 361 7.62 -29.18 15.63
CA GLY A 361 6.58 -28.14 15.52
C GLY A 361 6.72 -27.27 14.27
N ALA A 362 7.52 -27.66 13.28
CA ALA A 362 7.76 -26.91 12.07
C ALA A 362 6.50 -26.80 11.20
N ARG A 363 6.53 -25.96 10.16
CA ARG A 363 5.43 -25.93 9.19
C ARG A 363 5.53 -27.16 8.29
N VAL A 364 4.39 -27.73 7.90
CA VAL A 364 4.35 -28.87 6.96
C VAL A 364 5.15 -28.62 5.69
N GLY A 365 5.17 -27.37 5.19
CA GLY A 365 5.93 -27.01 3.99
C GLY A 365 7.44 -27.16 4.18
N GLU A 366 7.94 -26.78 5.37
CA GLU A 366 9.37 -26.83 5.71
C GLU A 366 9.83 -28.30 5.82
N MET A 367 9.02 -29.17 6.43
CA MET A 367 9.34 -30.60 6.52
C MET A 367 9.16 -31.33 5.19
N ALA A 368 8.15 -30.98 4.40
CA ALA A 368 7.88 -31.63 3.13
C ALA A 368 8.88 -31.23 2.03
N GLN A 369 9.57 -30.10 2.15
CA GLN A 369 10.63 -29.71 1.20
C GLN A 369 12.03 -30.17 1.61
N LEU A 370 12.17 -30.94 2.68
CA LEU A 370 13.48 -31.35 3.19
C LEU A 370 14.25 -32.17 2.16
N ARG A 371 15.52 -31.82 1.96
CA ARG A 371 16.45 -32.52 1.08
C ARG A 371 17.36 -33.43 1.89
N LYS A 372 18.02 -34.38 1.23
CA LYS A 372 19.00 -35.26 1.88
C LYS A 372 20.12 -34.45 2.56
N GLU A 373 20.65 -33.47 1.84
CA GLU A 373 21.73 -32.56 2.28
C GLU A 373 21.33 -31.65 3.46
N ASP A 374 20.04 -31.49 3.72
CA ASP A 374 19.54 -30.69 4.84
C ASP A 374 19.60 -31.44 6.18
N VAL A 375 20.03 -32.71 6.20
CA VAL A 375 20.16 -33.49 7.43
C VAL A 375 21.62 -33.90 7.62
N ARG A 376 22.20 -33.52 8.75
CA ARG A 376 23.62 -33.73 9.05
C ARG A 376 23.84 -34.26 10.45
N HIS A 377 25.01 -34.88 10.64
CA HIS A 377 25.45 -35.37 11.93
C HIS A 377 26.72 -34.64 12.34
N GLU A 378 26.64 -33.79 13.37
CA GLU A 378 27.73 -32.95 13.83
C GLU A 378 27.82 -33.02 15.36
N ASN A 379 29.05 -33.13 15.89
CA ASN A 379 29.30 -33.14 17.34
C ASN A 379 28.39 -34.11 18.11
N GLY A 380 28.13 -35.30 17.55
CA GLY A 380 27.29 -36.34 18.15
C GLY A 380 25.78 -36.10 18.05
N ARG A 381 25.34 -35.17 17.21
CA ARG A 381 23.94 -34.73 17.12
C ARG A 381 23.44 -34.82 15.69
N TRP A 382 22.23 -35.34 15.53
CA TRP A 382 21.50 -35.22 14.28
C TRP A 382 20.81 -33.86 14.21
N ILE A 383 20.99 -33.16 13.09
CA ILE A 383 20.53 -31.79 12.89
C ILE A 383 19.72 -31.72 11.60
N ILE A 384 18.57 -31.05 11.66
CA ILE A 384 17.75 -30.69 10.51
C ILE A 384 18.01 -29.22 10.20
N HIS A 385 18.64 -28.95 9.05
CA HIS A 385 18.91 -27.63 8.52
C HIS A 385 17.74 -27.13 7.67
N LEU A 386 16.97 -26.18 8.19
CA LEU A 386 15.88 -25.58 7.42
C LEU A 386 16.41 -24.33 6.75
N THR A 387 16.57 -24.39 5.43
CA THR A 387 17.19 -23.32 4.63
C THR A 387 16.28 -22.84 3.49
N PRO A 388 16.33 -21.55 3.10
CA PRO A 388 15.65 -21.05 1.90
C PRO A 388 16.11 -21.73 0.61
N GLU A 389 17.31 -22.33 0.59
CA GLU A 389 17.83 -23.05 -0.58
C GLU A 389 17.02 -24.30 -0.93
N ALA A 390 16.39 -24.93 0.06
CA ALA A 390 15.53 -26.10 -0.15
C ALA A 390 14.14 -25.73 -0.73
N GLY A 391 13.76 -24.45 -0.60
CA GLY A 391 12.46 -23.92 -0.99
C GLY A 391 11.98 -22.82 -0.03
N THR A 392 10.82 -22.25 -0.32
CA THR A 392 10.31 -21.06 0.39
C THR A 392 10.13 -21.28 1.90
N LEU A 393 10.93 -20.58 2.71
CA LEU A 393 10.68 -20.38 4.14
C LEU A 393 9.90 -19.08 4.35
N LYS A 394 8.90 -19.11 5.25
CA LYS A 394 8.03 -17.93 5.47
C LYS A 394 8.80 -16.72 6.01
N THR A 395 9.85 -16.94 6.80
CA THR A 395 10.72 -15.89 7.35
C THR A 395 11.86 -15.53 6.41
N GLY A 396 12.19 -16.37 5.43
CA GLY A 396 13.39 -16.22 4.60
C GLY A 396 14.71 -16.53 5.32
N GLU A 397 14.66 -16.91 6.59
CA GLU A 397 15.84 -17.17 7.42
C GLU A 397 16.04 -18.67 7.64
N TYR A 398 17.31 -19.10 7.62
CA TYR A 398 17.65 -20.46 7.96
C TYR A 398 17.53 -20.72 9.47
N ARG A 399 17.35 -21.98 9.86
CA ARG A 399 17.49 -22.40 11.26
C ARG A 399 17.85 -23.87 11.35
N ASP A 400 18.64 -24.19 12.36
CA ASP A 400 18.93 -25.58 12.72
C ASP A 400 18.00 -26.07 13.82
N VAL A 401 17.56 -27.31 13.68
CA VAL A 401 16.75 -28.01 14.67
C VAL A 401 17.45 -29.30 15.08
N VAL A 402 17.78 -29.44 16.36
CA VAL A 402 18.29 -30.70 16.91
C VAL A 402 17.20 -31.76 16.77
N MET A 403 17.58 -32.91 16.23
CA MET A 403 16.67 -34.03 16.08
C MET A 403 16.38 -34.66 17.43
N HIS A 404 15.09 -34.85 17.74
CA HIS A 404 14.68 -35.55 18.95
C HIS A 404 15.18 -37.01 18.94
N PRO A 405 15.69 -37.56 20.07
CA PRO A 405 16.24 -38.92 20.13
C PRO A 405 15.29 -40.01 19.65
N HIS A 406 13.99 -39.90 19.93
CA HIS A 406 13.01 -40.86 19.42
C HIS A 406 12.95 -40.88 17.89
N LEU A 407 13.13 -39.75 17.20
CA LEU A 407 13.14 -39.74 15.73
C LEU A 407 14.37 -40.47 15.16
N VAL A 408 15.51 -40.37 15.86
CA VAL A 408 16.73 -41.13 15.58
C VAL A 408 16.48 -42.63 15.78
N ASP A 409 15.89 -43.01 16.93
CA ASP A 409 15.54 -44.39 17.28
C ASP A 409 14.57 -45.02 16.26
N ARG A 410 13.58 -44.25 15.78
CA ARG A 410 12.68 -44.70 14.70
C ARG A 410 13.38 -44.92 13.36
N GLY A 411 14.65 -44.55 13.22
CA GLY A 411 15.48 -44.83 12.05
C GLY A 411 15.39 -43.76 10.96
N PHE A 412 14.98 -42.53 11.28
CA PHE A 412 14.93 -41.45 10.30
C PHE A 412 16.32 -41.16 9.66
N PRO A 413 17.43 -41.12 10.42
CA PRO A 413 18.75 -40.94 9.80
C PRO A 413 19.12 -42.04 8.80
N LEU A 414 18.81 -43.30 9.12
CA LEU A 414 19.04 -44.43 8.21
C LEU A 414 18.20 -44.32 6.93
N PHE A 415 16.99 -43.74 7.03
CA PHE A 415 16.18 -43.42 5.85
C PHE A 415 16.84 -42.33 4.99
N VAL A 416 17.33 -41.25 5.63
CA VAL A 416 18.01 -40.14 4.95
C VAL A 416 19.27 -40.62 4.22
N GLU A 417 20.10 -41.46 4.86
CA GLU A 417 21.32 -42.02 4.27
C GLU A 417 21.03 -42.78 2.96
N LYS A 418 19.92 -43.52 2.93
CA LYS A 418 19.46 -44.29 1.77
C LYS A 418 18.72 -43.45 0.71
N ALA A 419 18.31 -42.24 1.04
CA ALA A 419 17.64 -41.35 0.10
C ALA A 419 18.58 -40.92 -1.04
N LYS A 420 18.00 -40.55 -2.19
CA LYS A 420 18.74 -39.92 -3.28
C LYS A 420 19.05 -38.45 -2.92
N PRO A 421 20.11 -37.84 -3.48
CA PRO A 421 20.35 -36.41 -3.33
C PRO A 421 19.14 -35.57 -3.75
N GLY A 422 18.92 -34.43 -3.08
CA GLY A 422 17.77 -33.55 -3.32
C GLY A 422 16.54 -33.88 -2.47
N HIS A 423 15.36 -33.40 -2.91
CA HIS A 423 14.11 -33.49 -2.14
C HIS A 423 13.68 -34.93 -1.83
N MET A 424 13.48 -35.24 -0.55
CA MET A 424 13.10 -36.59 -0.11
C MET A 424 11.59 -36.87 -0.25
N PHE A 425 10.76 -35.83 -0.25
CA PHE A 425 9.30 -35.96 -0.17
C PHE A 425 8.55 -35.27 -1.31
N LEU A 426 9.28 -34.64 -2.25
CA LEU A 426 8.70 -33.95 -3.39
C LEU A 426 9.00 -34.72 -4.68
N LYS A 427 7.96 -34.91 -5.49
CA LYS A 427 8.12 -35.31 -6.89
C LYS A 427 8.11 -34.05 -7.76
N VAL A 428 9.27 -33.45 -7.95
CA VAL A 428 9.44 -32.27 -8.80
C VAL A 428 9.50 -32.72 -10.26
N THR A 429 8.47 -32.40 -11.05
CA THR A 429 8.38 -32.79 -12.47
C THR A 429 8.74 -31.67 -13.44
N ARG A 430 8.86 -30.44 -12.95
CA ARG A 430 9.26 -29.25 -13.70
C ARG A 430 10.33 -28.53 -12.89
N GLU A 431 11.43 -28.17 -13.54
CA GLU A 431 12.51 -27.45 -12.89
C GLU A 431 12.10 -26.02 -12.52
N GLY A 432 12.80 -25.47 -11.52
CA GLY A 432 12.60 -24.11 -11.03
C GLY A 432 11.52 -23.97 -9.93
N PRO A 433 11.38 -22.75 -9.37
CA PRO A 433 10.58 -22.50 -8.17
C PRO A 433 9.09 -22.87 -8.31
N GLU A 434 8.50 -22.66 -9.49
CA GLU A 434 7.09 -23.00 -9.75
C GLU A 434 6.84 -24.51 -9.63
N GLY A 435 7.74 -25.32 -10.19
CA GLY A 435 7.61 -26.78 -10.16
C GLY A 435 7.77 -27.35 -8.75
N VAL A 436 8.71 -26.82 -7.97
CA VAL A 436 8.88 -27.16 -6.55
C VAL A 436 7.62 -26.80 -5.76
N MET A 437 7.05 -25.62 -5.99
CA MET A 437 5.83 -25.18 -5.30
C MET A 437 4.62 -26.05 -5.62
N GLY A 438 4.43 -26.42 -6.88
CA GLY A 438 3.37 -27.34 -7.32
C GLY A 438 3.52 -28.73 -6.69
N ALA A 439 4.74 -29.26 -6.65
CA ALA A 439 5.06 -30.52 -5.98
C ALA A 439 4.78 -30.44 -4.47
N LEU A 440 5.23 -29.37 -3.82
CA LEU A 440 5.01 -29.12 -2.39
C LEU A 440 3.52 -29.05 -2.05
N GLN A 441 2.73 -28.33 -2.85
CA GLN A 441 1.29 -28.24 -2.63
C GLN A 441 0.60 -29.60 -2.82
N THR A 442 1.04 -30.40 -3.79
CA THR A 442 0.58 -31.77 -3.99
C THR A 442 0.90 -32.64 -2.77
N THR A 443 2.14 -32.65 -2.30
CA THR A 443 2.57 -33.42 -1.12
C THR A 443 1.79 -33.01 0.12
N LYS A 444 1.62 -31.71 0.38
CA LYS A 444 0.80 -31.20 1.51
C LYS A 444 -0.65 -31.68 1.44
N ASN A 445 -1.26 -31.66 0.26
CA ASN A 445 -2.64 -32.14 0.07
C ASN A 445 -2.73 -33.65 0.34
N ARG A 446 -1.74 -34.44 -0.11
CA ARG A 446 -1.70 -35.89 0.12
C ARG A 446 -1.49 -36.25 1.60
N ILE A 447 -0.64 -35.51 2.31
CA ILE A 447 -0.48 -35.66 3.78
C ILE A 447 -1.78 -35.27 4.49
N THR A 448 -2.42 -34.17 4.08
CA THR A 448 -3.69 -33.73 4.68
C THR A 448 -4.78 -34.78 4.49
N ALA A 449 -4.90 -35.35 3.28
CA ALA A 449 -5.86 -36.40 2.98
C ALA A 449 -5.60 -37.67 3.80
N PHE A 450 -4.32 -38.07 3.96
CA PHE A 450 -3.93 -39.19 4.81
C PHE A 450 -4.31 -38.95 6.27
N VAL A 451 -3.95 -37.81 6.86
CA VAL A 451 -4.30 -37.53 8.26
C VAL A 451 -5.83 -37.43 8.46
N ARG A 452 -6.57 -37.01 7.42
CA ARG A 452 -8.03 -36.95 7.46
C ARG A 452 -8.72 -38.31 7.52
N THR A 453 -8.07 -39.40 7.11
CA THR A 453 -8.62 -40.75 7.29
C THR A 453 -8.53 -41.24 8.75
N ILE A 454 -7.86 -40.48 9.60
CA ILE A 454 -7.60 -40.80 11.01
C ILE A 454 -8.32 -39.78 11.91
N VAL A 455 -8.21 -38.50 11.56
CA VAL A 455 -8.85 -37.39 12.27
C VAL A 455 -9.87 -36.70 11.36
N GLU A 456 -11.10 -37.20 11.41
CA GLU A 456 -12.21 -36.75 10.58
C GLU A 456 -12.76 -35.37 11.00
N ASP A 457 -12.51 -34.93 12.24
CA ASP A 457 -13.04 -33.68 12.77
C ASP A 457 -12.55 -32.46 11.97
N SER A 458 -13.46 -31.89 11.16
CA SER A 458 -13.20 -30.77 10.26
C SER A 458 -12.70 -29.49 10.96
N ARG A 459 -12.88 -29.38 12.29
CA ARG A 459 -12.42 -28.23 13.09
C ARG A 459 -10.91 -28.22 13.29
N VAL A 460 -10.25 -29.37 13.16
CA VAL A 460 -8.79 -29.51 13.20
C VAL A 460 -8.21 -29.18 11.84
N GLN A 461 -7.09 -28.47 11.79
CA GLN A 461 -6.33 -28.28 10.55
C GLN A 461 -5.09 -29.17 10.58
N PRO A 462 -5.05 -30.31 9.87
CA PRO A 462 -3.99 -31.30 10.02
C PRO A 462 -2.57 -30.73 9.92
N ASN A 463 -2.35 -29.84 8.95
CA ASN A 463 -1.05 -29.22 8.70
C ASN A 463 -0.57 -28.25 9.79
N HIS A 464 -1.45 -27.77 10.66
CA HIS A 464 -1.14 -26.82 11.74
C HIS A 464 -1.39 -27.39 13.14
N ALA A 465 -2.11 -28.49 13.25
CA ALA A 465 -2.45 -29.11 14.53
C ALA A 465 -1.22 -29.69 15.24
N TRP A 466 -0.24 -30.23 14.51
CA TRP A 466 1.05 -30.65 15.09
C TRP A 466 1.78 -29.50 15.78
N ARG A 467 1.88 -28.33 15.11
CA ARG A 467 2.53 -27.15 15.68
C ARG A 467 1.81 -26.63 16.93
N HIS A 468 0.47 -26.59 16.91
CA HIS A 468 -0.29 -26.24 18.11
C HIS A 468 -0.07 -27.22 19.26
N ARG A 469 0.01 -28.52 18.96
CA ARG A 469 0.31 -29.54 19.97
C ARG A 469 1.74 -29.37 20.51
N PHE A 470 2.73 -29.13 19.64
CA PHE A 470 4.12 -28.87 20.03
C PHE A 470 4.22 -27.66 20.96
N GLU A 471 3.63 -26.52 20.58
CA GLU A 471 3.60 -25.32 21.44
C GLU A 471 2.89 -25.57 22.78
N THR A 472 1.81 -26.34 22.78
CA THR A 472 1.09 -26.70 24.01
C THR A 472 1.94 -27.59 24.91
N THR A 473 2.65 -28.57 24.33
CA THR A 473 3.56 -29.47 25.06
C THR A 473 4.73 -28.69 25.65
N ALA A 474 5.36 -27.83 24.85
CA ALA A 474 6.44 -26.95 25.32
C ALA A 474 5.99 -26.07 26.49
N ARG A 475 4.79 -25.48 26.40
CA ARG A 475 4.20 -24.69 27.49
C ARG A 475 3.96 -25.51 28.75
N ASN A 476 3.41 -26.71 28.62
CA ASN A 476 3.12 -27.59 29.76
C ASN A 476 4.40 -28.08 30.46
N LEU A 477 5.49 -28.24 29.70
CA LEU A 477 6.81 -28.61 30.23
C LEU A 477 7.62 -27.40 30.73
N GLY A 478 7.03 -26.19 30.75
CA GLY A 478 7.71 -24.98 31.19
C GLY A 478 8.91 -24.59 30.33
N LYS A 479 8.92 -24.96 29.04
CA LYS A 479 10.04 -24.64 28.15
C LYS A 479 10.10 -23.15 27.88
N ARG A 480 11.32 -22.62 27.80
CA ARG A 480 11.52 -21.21 27.46
C ARG A 480 10.97 -20.92 26.05
N GLN A 481 10.27 -19.79 25.94
CA GLN A 481 9.56 -19.42 24.72
C GLN A 481 10.52 -19.06 23.57
N ASP A 482 11.68 -18.47 23.87
CA ASP A 482 12.73 -18.14 22.90
C ASP A 482 13.30 -19.41 22.24
N VAL A 483 13.62 -20.45 23.02
CA VAL A 483 14.08 -21.74 22.49
C VAL A 483 12.96 -22.43 21.68
N THR A 484 11.72 -22.37 22.17
CA THR A 484 10.55 -22.88 21.43
C THR A 484 10.37 -22.16 20.09
N ASN A 485 10.55 -20.84 20.07
CA ASN A 485 10.46 -20.01 18.87
C ASN A 485 11.61 -20.28 17.91
N ALA A 486 12.83 -20.51 18.42
CA ALA A 486 13.98 -20.90 17.62
C ALA A 486 13.73 -22.24 16.91
N ILE A 487 13.23 -23.26 17.61
CA ILE A 487 12.90 -24.57 17.00
C ILE A 487 11.76 -24.43 15.98
N THR A 488 10.67 -23.76 16.37
CA THR A 488 9.48 -23.65 15.51
C THR A 488 9.64 -22.63 14.38
N GLY A 489 10.58 -21.69 14.45
CA GLY A 489 10.73 -20.60 13.48
C GLY A 489 9.61 -19.55 13.58
N HIS A 490 9.32 -19.11 14.81
CA HIS A 490 8.46 -17.94 15.06
C HIS A 490 9.33 -16.69 15.24
N SER A 491 8.97 -15.59 14.58
CA SER A 491 9.52 -14.29 14.91
C SER A 491 8.87 -13.73 16.17
N THR A 492 9.67 -13.12 17.03
CA THR A 492 9.23 -12.31 18.17
C THR A 492 9.05 -10.87 17.71
N LYS A 493 8.15 -10.12 18.37
CA LYS A 493 8.04 -8.67 18.16
C LYS A 493 9.01 -7.86 19.02
N ASP A 494 9.67 -8.54 19.95
CA ASP A 494 10.54 -7.95 20.95
C ASP A 494 11.99 -8.12 20.52
N VAL A 495 12.71 -7.01 20.37
CA VAL A 495 14.13 -6.97 19.96
C VAL A 495 15.01 -7.61 21.03
N ALA A 496 14.58 -7.61 22.30
CA ALA A 496 15.31 -8.27 23.38
C ALA A 496 15.42 -9.79 23.19
N ALA A 497 14.47 -10.40 22.47
CA ALA A 497 14.50 -11.84 22.17
C ALA A 497 15.47 -12.21 21.04
N ASP A 498 16.04 -11.22 20.33
CA ASP A 498 17.09 -11.43 19.32
C ASP A 498 18.51 -11.32 19.91
N TYR A 499 18.65 -10.95 21.19
CA TYR A 499 19.95 -10.93 21.87
C TYR A 499 20.39 -12.33 22.32
N GLY A 500 21.61 -12.71 21.94
CA GLY A 500 22.23 -14.01 22.23
C GLY A 500 22.20 -14.98 21.05
N GLU A 501 23.04 -16.00 21.07
CA GLU A 501 23.09 -17.01 20.01
C GLU A 501 22.09 -18.14 20.27
N LYS A 502 21.48 -18.64 19.19
CA LYS A 502 20.55 -19.79 19.24
C LYS A 502 21.33 -21.10 19.27
N GLU A 503 22.06 -21.33 20.36
CA GLU A 503 22.92 -22.49 20.51
C GLU A 503 22.14 -23.82 20.48
N MET A 504 22.70 -24.82 19.79
CA MET A 504 22.13 -26.16 19.68
C MET A 504 22.06 -26.89 21.03
N ALA A 505 22.95 -26.57 21.97
CA ALA A 505 22.93 -27.13 23.34
C ALA A 505 21.64 -26.79 24.10
N ALA A 506 21.06 -25.61 23.85
CA ALA A 506 19.77 -25.22 24.42
C ALA A 506 18.64 -26.10 23.88
N GLN A 507 18.69 -26.47 22.60
CA GLN A 507 17.69 -27.36 21.98
C GLN A 507 17.82 -28.81 22.48
N GLU A 508 19.03 -29.30 22.73
CA GLU A 508 19.20 -30.63 23.37
C GLU A 508 18.58 -30.67 24.77
N THR A 509 18.87 -29.62 25.56
CA THR A 509 18.28 -29.49 26.89
C THR A 509 16.77 -29.36 26.81
N PHE A 510 16.26 -28.70 25.76
CA PHE A 510 14.84 -28.63 25.46
C PHE A 510 14.23 -30.02 25.22
N PHE A 511 14.92 -30.93 24.52
CA PHE A 511 14.38 -32.26 24.19
C PHE A 511 14.62 -33.35 25.24
N ARG A 512 15.41 -33.09 26.29
CA ARG A 512 15.84 -34.11 27.27
C ARG A 512 14.69 -34.79 28.03
N ASP A 513 13.68 -34.03 28.41
CA ASP A 513 12.46 -34.44 29.11
C ASP A 513 11.24 -34.46 28.18
N TRP A 514 11.45 -34.30 26.87
CA TRP A 514 10.36 -34.29 25.90
C TRP A 514 9.80 -35.71 25.73
N PRO A 515 8.48 -35.89 25.82
CA PRO A 515 7.89 -37.22 25.86
C PRO A 515 8.05 -37.96 24.52
N TRP A 516 8.34 -39.25 24.62
CA TRP A 516 8.33 -40.17 23.49
C TRP A 516 6.89 -40.59 23.20
N PHE A 517 6.51 -40.62 21.92
CA PHE A 517 5.22 -41.21 21.53
C PHE A 517 5.31 -42.73 21.68
N LYS A 518 4.34 -43.32 22.38
CA LYS A 518 4.25 -44.78 22.53
C LYS A 518 3.59 -45.37 21.29
N VAL A 519 4.39 -45.58 20.25
CA VAL A 519 3.95 -46.15 18.97
C VAL A 519 4.60 -47.52 18.81
N THR A 520 3.78 -48.57 18.81
CA THR A 520 4.18 -49.95 18.53
C THR A 520 4.50 -50.15 17.06
#